data_AF-A0A951M5G2-F1
#
_entry.id   AF-A0A951M5G2-F1
#
_cell.length_a   1.000
_cell.length_b   1.000
_cell.length_c   1.000
_cell.angle_alpha   90.00
_cell.angle_beta   90.00
_cell.angle_gamma   90.00
#
_symmetry.space_group_name_H-M   'P 1'
#
loop_
_entity.id
_entity.type
_entity.pdbx_description
1 polymer ?
#
loop_
_entity_poly.entity_id
_entity_poly.type
_entity_poly.pdbx_seq_one_letter_code
_entity_poly.pdbx_strand_id
1 'polypeptide(L)'
;MMAKASIPVDLLNPGQVFACLGFMEAAELLCGPTEGRFGYENAQPIAHFCMSVEGTENPVLEILSFLTRAQAEAVAPLDSHLSTAKWDVKTRYRDDPVFPCEALDSPGALPALLTDGVNSIPIEHWADGSNRDNVKFWAGAAGYPGVALARDALDLIRDLGGNELAIAAADPFNVSAPQSSSFRFDWRRDYIPLEVGFSPNEHGNISMVGFPFVELLAAIGMQNARPARINPRDKLNYRYGVSSAMLPTVFVRAVLGGESLGFPTRSFRMRLGWPGQEGQARCILDAQEEPRT
;
A
#
# COMPACT_ATOMS: atom_id res chain seq x y z
N MET A 1 19.99 -4.55 -20.84
CA MET A 1 18.88 -5.52 -21.01
C MET A 1 17.71 -4.99 -20.20
N MET A 2 16.46 -5.30 -20.56
CA MET A 2 15.29 -4.90 -19.77
C MET A 2 14.68 -6.13 -19.10
N ALA A 3 14.70 -6.16 -17.77
CA ALA A 3 14.03 -7.20 -17.02
C ALA A 3 12.53 -6.87 -16.92
N LYS A 4 11.69 -7.91 -16.98
CA LYS A 4 10.23 -7.77 -16.97
C LYS A 4 9.62 -8.73 -15.97
N ALA A 5 8.59 -8.27 -15.28
CA ALA A 5 7.74 -9.10 -14.44
C ALA A 5 6.26 -8.85 -14.78
N SER A 6 5.44 -9.87 -14.57
CA SER A 6 4.00 -9.81 -14.76
C SER A 6 3.32 -10.60 -13.65
N ILE A 7 2.39 -9.97 -12.94
CA ILE A 7 1.63 -10.57 -11.83
C ILE A 7 0.13 -10.42 -12.08
N PRO A 8 -0.71 -11.36 -11.63
CA PRO A 8 -2.16 -11.19 -11.68
C PRO A 8 -2.61 -10.04 -10.76
N VAL A 9 -3.68 -9.35 -11.14
CA VAL A 9 -4.27 -8.25 -10.36
C VAL A 9 -5.78 -8.23 -10.56
N ASP A 10 -6.51 -8.06 -9.46
CA ASP A 10 -7.92 -7.72 -9.48
C ASP A 10 -8.09 -6.19 -9.49
N LEU A 11 -8.55 -5.65 -10.61
CA LEU A 11 -8.76 -4.20 -10.76
C LEU A 11 -9.91 -3.67 -9.89
N LEU A 12 -10.77 -4.54 -9.36
CA LEU A 12 -11.83 -4.20 -8.40
C LEU A 12 -11.39 -4.31 -6.95
N ASN A 13 -10.14 -4.74 -6.69
CA ASN A 13 -9.48 -4.64 -5.40
C ASN A 13 -8.50 -3.45 -5.43
N PRO A 14 -8.89 -2.26 -4.93
CA PRO A 14 -8.04 -1.07 -5.01
C PRO A 14 -6.73 -1.24 -4.24
N GLY A 15 -6.71 -2.06 -3.18
CA GLY A 15 -5.49 -2.41 -2.46
C GLY A 15 -4.44 -3.04 -3.38
N GLN A 16 -4.85 -3.96 -4.25
CA GLN A 16 -3.95 -4.57 -5.23
C GLN A 16 -3.47 -3.54 -6.28
N VAL A 17 -4.35 -2.64 -6.72
CA VAL A 17 -3.98 -1.57 -7.66
C VAL A 17 -2.97 -0.59 -7.03
N PHE A 18 -3.17 -0.21 -5.78
CA PHE A 18 -2.19 0.61 -5.03
C PHE A 18 -0.89 -0.16 -4.83
N ALA A 19 -0.95 -1.46 -4.57
CA ALA A 19 0.22 -2.32 -4.45
C ALA A 19 1.01 -2.45 -5.76
N CYS A 20 0.36 -2.41 -6.93
CA CYS A 20 1.04 -2.32 -8.21
C CYS A 20 1.86 -1.04 -8.33
N LEU A 21 1.32 0.12 -7.92
CA LEU A 21 2.13 1.34 -7.82
C LEU A 21 3.23 1.19 -6.77
N GLY A 22 2.97 0.53 -5.65
CA GLY A 22 3.97 0.21 -4.63
C GLY A 22 5.16 -0.58 -5.15
N PHE A 23 4.93 -1.54 -6.03
CA PHE A 23 6.02 -2.23 -6.73
C PHE A 23 6.84 -1.26 -7.57
N MET A 24 6.21 -0.33 -8.29
CA MET A 24 6.96 0.66 -9.08
C MET A 24 7.77 1.61 -8.19
N GLU A 25 7.17 2.13 -7.12
CA GLU A 25 7.85 3.02 -6.16
C GLU A 25 9.05 2.31 -5.50
N ALA A 26 8.89 1.04 -5.11
CA ALA A 26 9.99 0.24 -4.57
C ALA A 26 11.07 -0.03 -5.62
N ALA A 27 10.68 -0.35 -6.85
CA ALA A 27 11.61 -0.59 -7.95
C ALA A 27 12.44 0.64 -8.30
N GLU A 28 11.85 1.85 -8.31
CA GLU A 28 12.59 3.11 -8.53
C GLU A 28 13.73 3.28 -7.53
N LEU A 29 13.54 2.85 -6.28
CA LEU A 29 14.54 2.96 -5.21
C LEU A 29 15.56 1.82 -5.23
N LEU A 30 15.15 0.60 -5.57
CA LEU A 30 15.98 -0.60 -5.47
C LEU A 30 16.68 -0.97 -6.78
N CYS A 31 16.00 -0.76 -7.91
CA CYS A 31 16.42 -1.21 -9.23
C CYS A 31 16.73 -0.04 -10.18
N GLY A 32 16.10 1.13 -9.97
CA GLY A 32 16.21 2.31 -10.83
C GLY A 32 14.95 2.56 -11.69
N PRO A 33 15.06 3.36 -12.77
CA PRO A 33 13.92 3.80 -13.56
C PRO A 33 12.98 2.66 -13.98
N THR A 34 11.68 2.85 -13.69
CA THR A 34 10.67 1.81 -13.84
C THR A 34 9.52 2.27 -14.74
N GLU A 35 9.05 1.35 -15.59
CA GLU A 35 7.81 1.51 -16.35
C GLU A 35 6.82 0.41 -16.00
N GLY A 36 5.52 0.72 -16.05
CA GLY A 36 4.46 -0.23 -15.72
C GLY A 36 3.17 0.00 -16.49
N ARG A 37 2.34 -1.05 -16.56
CA ARG A 37 1.01 -1.04 -17.18
C ARG A 37 0.09 -2.10 -16.62
N PHE A 38 -1.21 -1.89 -16.79
CA PHE A 38 -2.24 -2.89 -16.53
C PHE A 38 -2.71 -3.52 -17.85
N GLY A 39 -2.48 -4.83 -18.01
CA GLY A 39 -3.01 -5.64 -19.10
C GLY A 39 -4.42 -6.12 -18.79
N TYR A 40 -5.42 -5.56 -19.47
CA TYR A 40 -6.84 -5.91 -19.32
C TYR A 40 -7.54 -6.14 -20.66
N GLU A 41 -6.82 -6.69 -21.63
CA GLU A 41 -7.36 -6.96 -22.96
C GLU A 41 -8.53 -7.97 -22.89
N ASN A 42 -9.56 -7.78 -23.73
CA ASN A 42 -10.85 -8.49 -23.70
C ASN A 42 -10.76 -10.04 -23.80
N ALA A 43 -9.59 -10.61 -24.09
CA ALA A 43 -9.39 -12.05 -24.21
C ALA A 43 -8.79 -12.72 -22.95
N GLN A 44 -8.32 -11.94 -21.97
CA GLN A 44 -7.75 -12.51 -20.74
C GLN A 44 -8.79 -12.55 -19.62
N PRO A 45 -8.96 -13.71 -18.93
CA PRO A 45 -9.93 -13.84 -17.85
C PRO A 45 -9.53 -13.07 -16.58
N ILE A 46 -8.24 -12.75 -16.45
CA ILE A 46 -7.64 -12.10 -15.28
C ILE A 46 -6.79 -10.95 -15.80
N ALA A 47 -6.90 -9.77 -15.17
CA ALA A 47 -6.02 -8.67 -15.50
C ALA A 47 -4.62 -8.92 -14.94
N HIS A 48 -3.60 -8.38 -15.60
CA HIS A 48 -2.23 -8.48 -15.16
C HIS A 48 -1.62 -7.10 -14.96
N PHE A 49 -0.75 -6.95 -13.97
CA PHE A 49 0.15 -5.82 -13.87
C PHE A 49 1.52 -6.24 -14.39
N CYS A 50 2.04 -5.48 -15.35
CA CYS A 50 3.36 -5.70 -15.93
C CYS A 50 4.25 -4.52 -15.58
N MET A 51 5.50 -4.81 -15.20
CA MET A 51 6.51 -3.78 -14.99
C MET A 51 7.84 -4.18 -15.62
N SER A 52 8.64 -3.18 -15.95
CA SER A 52 9.99 -3.36 -16.46
C SER A 52 10.97 -2.39 -15.84
N VAL A 53 12.18 -2.89 -15.60
CA VAL A 53 13.32 -2.13 -15.08
C VAL A 53 14.53 -2.41 -15.95
N GLU A 54 15.50 -1.50 -15.94
CA GLU A 54 16.81 -1.77 -16.53
C GLU A 54 17.53 -2.86 -15.72
N GLY A 55 18.11 -3.85 -16.41
CA GLY A 55 18.84 -4.95 -15.78
C GLY A 55 18.40 -6.33 -16.26
N THR A 56 18.78 -7.36 -15.50
CA THR A 56 18.50 -8.77 -15.80
C THR A 56 17.67 -9.47 -14.72
N GLU A 57 17.56 -8.88 -13.54
CA GLU A 57 16.92 -9.49 -12.38
C GLU A 57 15.42 -9.23 -12.38
N ASN A 58 14.63 -10.20 -11.90
CA ASN A 58 13.19 -10.06 -11.82
C ASN A 58 12.84 -8.99 -10.75
N PRO A 59 12.26 -7.83 -11.14
CA PRO A 59 12.04 -6.74 -10.21
C PRO A 59 11.07 -7.10 -9.08
N VAL A 60 10.04 -7.91 -9.36
CA VAL A 60 9.09 -8.34 -8.32
C VAL A 60 9.82 -9.19 -7.28
N LEU A 61 10.62 -10.16 -7.71
CA LEU A 61 11.38 -11.00 -6.79
C LEU A 61 12.35 -10.18 -5.94
N GLU A 62 13.02 -9.19 -6.52
CA GLU A 62 13.95 -8.32 -5.79
C GLU A 62 13.23 -7.52 -4.68
N ILE A 63 12.08 -6.93 -5.01
CA ILE A 63 11.26 -6.17 -4.06
C ILE A 63 10.73 -7.07 -2.95
N LEU A 64 10.21 -8.25 -3.28
CA LEU A 64 9.75 -9.19 -2.24
C LEU A 64 10.93 -9.64 -1.36
N SER A 65 12.10 -9.88 -1.95
CA SER A 65 13.32 -10.23 -1.22
C SER A 65 13.78 -9.11 -0.28
N PHE A 66 13.66 -7.86 -0.68
CA PHE A 66 13.87 -6.72 0.21
C PHE A 66 12.87 -6.76 1.38
N LEU A 67 11.57 -6.94 1.10
CA LEU A 67 10.54 -6.94 2.14
C LEU A 67 10.72 -8.09 3.15
N THR A 68 11.16 -9.28 2.75
CA THR A 68 11.39 -10.37 3.71
C THR A 68 12.57 -10.12 4.66
N ARG A 69 13.52 -9.26 4.27
CA ARG A 69 14.69 -8.87 5.08
C ARG A 69 14.50 -7.55 5.83
N ALA A 70 13.56 -6.73 5.41
CA ALA A 70 13.38 -5.39 5.93
C ALA A 70 12.91 -5.39 7.39
N GLN A 71 13.30 -4.34 8.10
CA GLN A 71 12.80 -3.97 9.41
C GLN A 71 12.03 -2.65 9.28
N ALA A 72 10.97 -2.49 10.05
CA ALA A 72 10.26 -1.22 10.14
C ALA A 72 10.82 -0.39 11.31
N GLU A 73 11.19 0.86 11.03
CA GLU A 73 11.60 1.85 12.03
C GLU A 73 10.69 3.08 11.96
N ALA A 74 10.35 3.66 13.10
CA ALA A 74 9.65 4.95 13.13
C ALA A 74 10.67 6.05 12.87
N VAL A 75 10.29 7.10 12.16
CA VAL A 75 11.16 8.26 11.94
C VAL A 75 10.62 9.44 12.72
N ALA A 76 11.49 10.09 13.50
CA ALA A 76 11.16 11.29 14.26
C ALA A 76 12.23 12.39 14.05
N PRO A 77 11.87 13.69 14.12
CA PRO A 77 12.85 14.77 14.17
C PRO A 77 13.79 14.62 15.38
N LEU A 78 15.04 15.07 15.28
CA LEU A 78 16.08 14.91 16.32
C LEU A 78 15.61 15.36 17.72
N ASP A 79 14.93 16.51 17.80
CA ASP A 79 14.45 17.09 19.06
C ASP A 79 13.06 16.60 19.49
N SER A 80 12.52 15.57 18.82
CA SER A 80 11.20 15.03 19.13
C SER A 80 11.23 14.17 20.40
N HIS A 81 10.25 14.39 21.29
CA HIS A 81 10.03 13.53 22.45
C HIS A 81 9.22 12.27 22.12
N LEU A 82 8.74 12.14 20.88
CA LEU A 82 7.91 11.01 20.47
C LEU A 82 8.76 9.74 20.31
N SER A 83 8.18 8.60 20.71
CA SER A 83 8.80 7.29 20.55
C SER A 83 7.76 6.19 20.38
N THR A 84 8.10 5.20 19.56
CA THR A 84 7.30 3.99 19.33
C THR A 84 7.76 2.79 20.16
N ALA A 85 8.65 2.99 21.14
CA ALA A 85 9.18 1.91 21.98
C ALA A 85 8.08 1.13 22.72
N LYS A 86 6.95 1.76 23.04
CA LYS A 86 5.76 1.10 23.64
C LYS A 86 5.23 -0.07 22.79
N TRP A 87 5.48 -0.06 21.48
CA TRP A 87 5.03 -1.10 20.56
C TRP A 87 6.17 -1.95 20.03
N ASP A 88 7.32 -1.96 20.70
CA ASP A 88 8.53 -2.70 20.29
C ASP A 88 9.02 -2.36 18.88
N VAL A 89 8.84 -1.09 18.50
CA VAL A 89 9.36 -0.55 17.23
C VAL A 89 10.40 0.51 17.53
N LYS A 90 11.60 0.35 16.97
CA LYS A 90 12.69 1.30 17.08
C LYS A 90 12.31 2.65 16.46
N THR A 91 12.63 3.74 17.15
CA THR A 91 12.52 5.10 16.63
C THR A 91 13.90 5.60 16.22
N ARG A 92 14.05 6.01 14.96
CA ARG A 92 15.22 6.67 14.40
C ARG A 92 15.00 8.17 14.42
N TYR A 93 15.85 8.86 15.18
CA TYR A 93 15.88 10.31 15.24
C TYR A 93 16.77 10.85 14.11
N ARG A 94 16.26 11.82 13.35
CA ARG A 94 16.96 12.39 12.19
C ARG A 94 17.08 13.90 12.31
N ASP A 95 18.28 14.39 11.98
CA ASP A 95 18.57 15.82 11.84
C ASP A 95 18.39 16.24 10.37
N ASP A 96 17.16 16.09 9.87
CA ASP A 96 16.82 16.52 8.52
C ASP A 96 16.30 17.98 8.58
N PRO A 97 16.82 18.91 7.76
CA PRO A 97 16.41 20.31 7.77
C PRO A 97 14.96 20.51 7.29
N VAL A 98 14.42 19.51 6.58
CA VAL A 98 13.02 19.46 6.14
C VAL A 98 12.49 18.09 6.53
N PHE A 99 11.65 18.06 7.55
CA PHE A 99 10.90 16.86 7.90
C PHE A 99 9.60 16.84 7.09
N PRO A 100 9.17 15.68 6.54
CA PRO A 100 8.01 15.60 5.66
C PRO A 100 6.70 16.00 6.34
N CYS A 101 6.66 16.02 7.68
CA CYS A 101 5.47 16.35 8.45
C CYS A 101 5.67 17.57 9.36
N GLU A 102 4.57 18.28 9.64
CA GLU A 102 4.53 19.22 10.76
C GLU A 102 4.81 18.50 12.08
N ALA A 103 5.13 19.26 13.14
CA ALA A 103 5.34 18.69 14.47
C ALA A 103 4.15 17.80 14.87
N LEU A 104 4.39 16.52 15.08
CA LEU A 104 3.36 15.55 15.40
C LEU A 104 3.08 15.55 16.90
N ASP A 105 1.80 15.39 17.26
CA ASP A 105 1.37 15.36 18.66
C ASP A 105 1.31 13.94 19.26
N SER A 106 1.53 12.90 18.45
CA SER A 106 1.46 11.52 18.92
C SER A 106 2.43 10.57 18.19
N PRO A 107 2.97 9.55 18.89
CA PRO A 107 3.81 8.53 18.25
C PRO A 107 3.07 7.72 17.17
N GLY A 108 1.73 7.67 17.27
CA GLY A 108 0.86 6.98 16.31
C GLY A 108 0.93 7.53 14.89
N ALA A 109 1.34 8.80 14.76
CA ALA A 109 1.44 9.50 13.48
C ALA A 109 2.85 9.50 12.87
N LEU A 110 3.86 8.97 13.58
CA LEU A 110 5.23 8.98 13.09
C LEU A 110 5.33 8.23 11.75
N PRO A 111 6.06 8.79 10.76
CA PRO A 111 6.38 8.10 9.52
C PRO A 111 7.10 6.78 9.78
N ALA A 112 6.95 5.84 8.84
CA ALA A 112 7.64 4.56 8.87
C ALA A 112 8.74 4.51 7.82
N LEU A 113 9.83 3.81 8.12
CA LEU A 113 10.92 3.51 7.20
C LEU A 113 11.12 2.00 7.19
N LEU A 114 11.00 1.37 6.02
CA LEU A 114 11.41 -0.02 5.83
C LEU A 114 12.88 -0.03 5.44
N THR A 115 13.71 -0.83 6.10
CA THR A 115 15.15 -0.89 5.80
C THR A 115 15.74 -2.28 6.03
N ASP A 116 16.61 -2.74 5.14
CA ASP A 116 17.44 -3.94 5.32
C ASP A 116 18.87 -3.60 5.76
N GLY A 117 19.11 -2.34 6.15
CA GLY A 117 20.41 -1.79 6.51
C GLY A 117 21.22 -1.23 5.32
N VAL A 118 20.87 -1.58 4.08
CA VAL A 118 21.51 -1.06 2.86
C VAL A 118 20.54 -0.14 2.12
N ASN A 119 19.34 -0.64 1.87
CA ASN A 119 18.28 0.08 1.18
C ASN A 119 17.24 0.56 2.18
N SER A 120 16.46 1.56 1.77
CA SER A 120 15.36 2.07 2.59
C SER A 120 14.19 2.56 1.74
N ILE A 121 12.98 2.20 2.15
CA ILE A 121 11.73 2.63 1.51
C ILE A 121 10.89 3.39 2.55
N PRO A 122 10.62 4.69 2.35
CA PRO A 122 9.78 5.47 3.25
C PRO A 122 8.29 5.15 3.05
N ILE A 123 7.53 5.17 4.14
CA ILE A 123 6.07 5.11 4.15
C ILE A 123 5.56 6.22 5.07
N GLU A 124 5.13 7.31 4.45
CA GLU A 124 4.90 8.60 5.11
C GLU A 124 3.63 9.29 4.59
N HIS A 125 2.87 8.63 3.71
CA HIS A 125 1.73 9.23 3.01
C HIS A 125 0.63 9.82 3.92
N TRP A 126 0.55 9.40 5.18
CA TRP A 126 -0.36 9.96 6.17
C TRP A 126 0.19 11.21 6.88
N ALA A 127 1.47 11.48 6.73
CA ALA A 127 2.21 12.54 7.40
C ALA A 127 2.91 13.50 6.42
N ASP A 128 2.83 13.30 5.10
CA ASP A 128 3.69 13.92 4.08
C ASP A 128 3.57 15.45 3.87
N GLY A 129 2.92 16.19 4.78
CA GLY A 129 2.86 17.66 4.79
C GLY A 129 2.21 18.28 3.55
N SER A 130 1.75 17.45 2.62
CA SER A 130 1.20 17.87 1.35
C SER A 130 -0.27 18.26 1.50
N ASN A 131 -0.78 19.00 0.53
CA ASN A 131 -2.20 19.31 0.44
C ASN A 131 -3.04 18.16 -0.15
N ARG A 132 -2.42 17.01 -0.44
CA ARG A 132 -3.11 15.83 -0.99
C ARG A 132 -3.99 15.22 0.08
N ASP A 133 -5.11 14.63 -0.33
CA ASP A 133 -5.94 13.90 0.61
C ASP A 133 -5.15 12.74 1.21
N ASN A 134 -5.06 12.65 2.53
CA ASN A 134 -4.33 11.56 3.15
C ASN A 134 -4.99 10.19 2.89
N VAL A 135 -6.26 10.16 2.46
CA VAL A 135 -7.10 8.97 2.28
C VAL A 135 -6.86 7.99 3.43
N LYS A 136 -7.07 8.45 4.66
CA LYS A 136 -6.71 7.74 5.89
C LYS A 136 -7.40 6.37 6.03
N PHE A 137 -6.84 5.32 5.40
CA PHE A 137 -7.22 3.92 5.59
C PHE A 137 -6.89 3.50 7.03
N TRP A 138 -5.68 3.85 7.45
CA TRP A 138 -5.26 3.68 8.83
C TRP A 138 -4.19 4.70 9.20
N ALA A 139 -4.38 5.38 10.33
CA ALA A 139 -3.29 5.98 11.11
C ALA A 139 -3.76 6.05 12.56
N GLY A 140 -3.23 5.22 13.45
CA GLY A 140 -3.39 5.48 14.88
C GLY A 140 -4.73 5.13 15.52
N ALA A 141 -5.62 4.35 14.90
CA ALA A 141 -6.91 4.03 15.53
C ALA A 141 -6.67 3.18 16.78
N ALA A 142 -7.03 3.74 17.95
CA ALA A 142 -6.69 3.25 19.30
C ALA A 142 -5.20 3.33 19.71
N GLY A 143 -4.42 4.18 19.05
CA GLY A 143 -3.04 4.49 19.44
C GLY A 143 -1.97 3.53 18.91
N TYR A 144 -2.31 2.47 18.17
CA TYR A 144 -1.31 1.63 17.50
C TYR A 144 -0.67 2.42 16.33
N PRO A 145 0.67 2.44 16.13
CA PRO A 145 1.34 3.29 15.13
C PRO A 145 1.56 2.61 13.77
N GLY A 146 1.65 3.38 12.67
CA GLY A 146 1.65 2.83 11.29
C GLY A 146 2.84 1.93 11.02
N VAL A 147 3.97 2.30 11.59
CA VAL A 147 5.17 1.47 11.61
C VAL A 147 4.97 0.12 12.30
N ALA A 148 4.11 0.02 13.32
CA ALA A 148 3.83 -1.25 13.98
C ALA A 148 3.01 -2.17 13.07
N LEU A 149 2.08 -1.63 12.28
CA LEU A 149 1.40 -2.41 11.24
C LEU A 149 2.38 -2.92 10.18
N ALA A 150 3.32 -2.07 9.76
CA ALA A 150 4.35 -2.49 8.81
C ALA A 150 5.21 -3.62 9.39
N ARG A 151 5.67 -3.47 10.65
CA ARG A 151 6.41 -4.51 11.37
C ARG A 151 5.61 -5.81 11.45
N ASP A 152 4.34 -5.76 11.85
CA ASP A 152 3.48 -6.95 11.93
C ASP A 152 3.34 -7.64 10.56
N ALA A 153 3.15 -6.87 9.48
CA ALA A 153 3.03 -7.41 8.13
C ALA A 153 4.35 -8.01 7.60
N LEU A 154 5.50 -7.40 7.93
CA LEU A 154 6.82 -7.94 7.60
C LEU A 154 7.08 -9.26 8.33
N ASP A 155 6.68 -9.36 9.60
CA ASP A 155 6.85 -10.59 10.40
C ASP A 155 6.09 -11.78 9.79
N LEU A 156 4.94 -11.53 9.14
CA LEU A 156 4.15 -12.57 8.46
C LEU A 156 4.80 -13.13 7.19
N ILE A 157 5.78 -12.43 6.60
CA ILE A 157 6.44 -12.82 5.35
C ILE A 157 7.94 -13.13 5.53
N ARG A 158 8.48 -12.92 6.73
CA ARG A 158 9.93 -12.97 7.01
C ARG A 158 10.56 -14.33 6.69
N ASP A 159 9.80 -15.40 6.89
CA ASP A 159 10.28 -16.77 6.70
C ASP A 159 10.17 -17.25 5.23
N LEU A 160 9.61 -16.44 4.33
CA LEU A 160 9.55 -16.77 2.90
C LEU A 160 10.94 -16.73 2.28
N GLY A 161 11.47 -17.91 1.96
CA GLY A 161 12.79 -18.09 1.35
C GLY A 161 12.80 -19.01 0.13
N GLY A 162 13.84 -18.89 -0.69
CA GLY A 162 14.10 -19.79 -1.81
C GLY A 162 12.89 -19.95 -2.75
N ASN A 163 12.42 -21.18 -2.90
CA ASN A 163 11.32 -21.51 -3.82
C ASN A 163 9.98 -20.89 -3.40
N GLU A 164 9.71 -20.73 -2.11
CA GLU A 164 8.45 -20.13 -1.64
C GLU A 164 8.36 -18.66 -2.04
N LEU A 165 9.49 -17.94 -1.94
CA LEU A 165 9.58 -16.56 -2.39
C LEU A 165 9.44 -16.44 -3.92
N ALA A 166 9.99 -17.41 -4.68
CA ALA A 166 9.80 -17.45 -6.13
C ALA A 166 8.34 -17.72 -6.53
N ILE A 167 7.62 -18.57 -5.78
CA ILE A 167 6.17 -18.79 -5.96
C ILE A 167 5.40 -17.53 -5.61
N ALA A 168 5.72 -16.89 -4.48
CA ALA A 168 5.14 -15.62 -4.08
C ALA A 168 5.36 -14.53 -5.15
N ALA A 169 6.52 -14.49 -5.81
CA ALA A 169 6.80 -13.54 -6.87
C ALA A 169 5.92 -13.72 -8.12
N ALA A 170 5.33 -14.90 -8.34
CA ALA A 170 4.42 -15.14 -9.46
C ALA A 170 2.98 -14.66 -9.17
N ASP A 171 2.54 -14.71 -7.91
CA ASP A 171 1.22 -14.26 -7.46
C ASP A 171 1.30 -13.66 -6.04
N PRO A 172 1.92 -12.48 -5.89
CA PRO A 172 2.19 -11.90 -4.57
C PRO A 172 0.92 -11.51 -3.83
N PHE A 173 -0.15 -11.22 -4.58
CA PHE A 173 -1.41 -10.79 -4.00
C PHE A 173 -2.24 -11.95 -3.44
N ASN A 174 -1.87 -13.21 -3.67
CA ASN A 174 -2.50 -14.37 -3.01
C ASN A 174 -1.68 -14.95 -1.85
N VAL A 175 -0.53 -14.37 -1.52
CA VAL A 175 0.19 -14.73 -0.31
C VAL A 175 -0.64 -14.27 0.89
N SER A 176 -1.11 -15.25 1.67
CA SER A 176 -2.01 -15.02 2.79
C SER A 176 -1.43 -15.53 4.10
N ALA A 177 -1.75 -14.87 5.19
CA ALA A 177 -1.33 -15.27 6.53
C ALA A 177 -2.39 -14.88 7.59
N PRO A 178 -2.46 -15.58 8.73
CA PRO A 178 -3.23 -15.14 9.88
C PRO A 178 -2.77 -13.74 10.32
N GLN A 179 -3.63 -12.74 10.23
CA GLN A 179 -3.26 -11.33 10.38
C GLN A 179 -4.20 -10.57 11.32
N SER A 180 -3.70 -10.25 12.51
CA SER A 180 -4.44 -9.55 13.57
C SER A 180 -4.56 -8.03 13.34
N SER A 181 -3.59 -7.41 12.67
CA SER A 181 -3.53 -5.97 12.40
C SER A 181 -3.28 -5.71 10.90
N SER A 182 -3.86 -4.65 10.32
CA SER A 182 -3.61 -4.28 8.92
C SER A 182 -3.82 -2.79 8.65
N PHE A 183 -3.31 -2.31 7.52
CA PHE A 183 -3.55 -0.93 7.04
C PHE A 183 -4.95 -0.76 6.44
N ARG A 184 -5.66 -1.86 6.18
CA ARG A 184 -7.03 -1.90 5.62
C ARG A 184 -7.08 -1.50 4.15
N PHE A 185 -5.98 -1.80 3.44
CA PHE A 185 -5.95 -1.68 1.98
C PHE A 185 -6.58 -2.90 1.30
N ASP A 186 -6.56 -4.09 1.92
CA ASP A 186 -7.18 -5.27 1.33
C ASP A 186 -8.54 -5.59 1.97
N TRP A 187 -9.60 -5.33 1.22
CA TRP A 187 -10.97 -5.64 1.62
C TRP A 187 -11.25 -7.14 1.85
N ARG A 188 -10.43 -8.07 1.32
CA ARG A 188 -10.63 -9.51 1.51
C ARG A 188 -10.45 -9.92 2.96
N ARG A 189 -9.63 -9.18 3.71
CA ARG A 189 -9.46 -9.35 5.15
C ARG A 189 -10.58 -8.67 5.93
N ASP A 190 -10.96 -7.47 5.51
CA ASP A 190 -11.76 -6.60 6.36
C ASP A 190 -13.18 -7.13 6.57
N TYR A 191 -13.58 -7.19 7.84
CA TYR A 191 -14.96 -7.42 8.23
C TYR A 191 -15.64 -6.04 8.21
N ILE A 192 -16.23 -5.69 7.08
CA ILE A 192 -17.28 -4.68 7.14
C ILE A 192 -18.53 -5.51 7.39
N PRO A 193 -19.22 -5.34 8.54
CA PRO A 193 -20.48 -6.02 8.72
C PRO A 193 -21.31 -5.67 7.49
N LEU A 194 -21.77 -6.68 6.75
CA LEU A 194 -22.81 -6.53 5.72
C LEU A 194 -24.15 -6.13 6.38
N GLU A 195 -24.08 -5.36 7.48
CA GLU A 195 -25.11 -5.13 8.48
C GLU A 195 -25.70 -6.42 9.08
N VAL A 196 -25.01 -7.56 8.95
CA VAL A 196 -25.48 -8.87 9.44
C VAL A 196 -25.08 -9.20 10.88
N GLY A 197 -24.56 -8.24 11.64
CA GLY A 197 -24.27 -8.40 13.08
C GLY A 197 -23.11 -9.34 13.43
N PHE A 198 -22.14 -9.54 12.53
CA PHE A 198 -20.98 -10.40 12.79
C PHE A 198 -19.74 -9.56 13.14
N SER A 199 -19.12 -9.85 14.29
CA SER A 199 -17.90 -9.21 14.78
C SER A 199 -16.87 -10.27 15.18
N PRO A 200 -15.74 -10.41 14.47
CA PRO A 200 -14.68 -11.36 14.85
C PRO A 200 -14.19 -11.17 16.28
N ASN A 201 -14.23 -9.94 16.81
CA ASN A 201 -13.81 -9.63 18.17
C ASN A 201 -14.66 -10.33 19.25
N GLU A 202 -15.89 -10.72 18.92
CA GLU A 202 -16.78 -11.46 19.82
C GLU A 202 -16.58 -12.99 19.71
N HIS A 203 -15.69 -13.44 18.83
CA HIS A 203 -15.45 -14.84 18.51
C HIS A 203 -13.95 -15.18 18.58
N GLY A 204 -13.43 -15.43 19.78
CA GLY A 204 -12.00 -15.65 20.04
C GLY A 204 -11.33 -16.84 19.34
N ASN A 205 -12.08 -17.67 18.61
CA ASN A 205 -11.56 -18.82 17.85
C ASN A 205 -11.49 -18.56 16.33
N ILE A 206 -11.83 -17.35 15.87
CA ILE A 206 -11.79 -16.99 14.46
C ILE A 206 -10.55 -16.12 14.22
N SER A 207 -9.65 -16.61 13.36
CA SER A 207 -8.50 -15.84 12.92
C SER A 207 -8.79 -15.22 11.55
N MET A 208 -8.58 -13.91 11.46
CA MET A 208 -8.68 -13.21 10.18
C MET A 208 -7.47 -13.54 9.32
N VAL A 209 -7.71 -13.83 8.05
CA VAL A 209 -6.65 -14.03 7.06
C VAL A 209 -6.45 -12.72 6.31
N GLY A 210 -5.21 -12.25 6.25
CA GLY A 210 -4.82 -11.06 5.51
C GLY A 210 -3.77 -11.34 4.45
N PHE A 211 -3.45 -10.31 3.68
CA PHE A 211 -2.58 -10.36 2.51
C PHE A 211 -1.42 -9.38 2.68
N PRO A 212 -0.35 -9.76 3.41
CA PRO A 212 0.67 -8.83 3.89
C PRO A 212 1.38 -8.06 2.76
N PHE A 213 1.63 -8.69 1.61
CA PHE A 213 2.21 -7.99 0.46
C PHE A 213 1.30 -6.89 -0.08
N VAL A 214 -0.02 -7.13 -0.15
CA VAL A 214 -0.97 -6.11 -0.59
C VAL A 214 -0.96 -4.93 0.39
N GLU A 215 -1.00 -5.20 1.69
CA GLU A 215 -1.01 -4.16 2.72
C GLU A 215 0.25 -3.29 2.70
N LEU A 216 1.44 -3.91 2.66
CA LEU A 216 2.73 -3.21 2.64
C LEU A 216 2.91 -2.42 1.33
N LEU A 217 2.71 -3.06 0.19
CA LEU A 217 2.93 -2.43 -1.11
C LEU A 217 1.87 -1.36 -1.40
N ALA A 218 0.62 -1.52 -0.97
CA ALA A 218 -0.37 -0.45 -1.09
C ALA A 218 0.05 0.77 -0.27
N ALA A 219 0.55 0.58 0.96
CA ALA A 219 1.05 1.68 1.78
C ALA A 219 2.22 2.42 1.11
N ILE A 220 3.14 1.68 0.47
CA ILE A 220 4.25 2.23 -0.32
C ILE A 220 3.72 2.96 -1.57
N GLY A 221 2.79 2.37 -2.32
CA GLY A 221 2.24 2.96 -3.55
C GLY A 221 1.50 4.26 -3.29
N MET A 222 0.92 4.38 -2.10
CA MET A 222 0.29 5.61 -1.64
C MET A 222 1.28 6.70 -1.27
N GLN A 223 2.61 6.51 -1.31
CA GLN A 223 3.58 7.57 -0.97
C GLN A 223 3.42 8.81 -1.86
N ASN A 224 3.40 8.62 -3.18
CA ASN A 224 3.49 9.70 -4.16
C ASN A 224 2.21 9.93 -4.98
N ALA A 225 1.16 9.16 -4.74
CA ALA A 225 -0.14 9.31 -5.39
C ALA A 225 -1.28 9.09 -4.40
N ARG A 226 -2.47 9.60 -4.72
CA ARG A 226 -3.72 9.37 -3.99
C ARG A 226 -4.86 9.19 -4.97
N PRO A 227 -5.84 8.30 -4.70
CA PRO A 227 -7.06 8.29 -5.48
C PRO A 227 -7.79 9.63 -5.33
N ALA A 228 -8.43 10.11 -6.39
CA ALA A 228 -9.15 11.37 -6.38
C ALA A 228 -10.41 11.28 -5.52
N ARG A 229 -10.58 12.22 -4.58
CA ARG A 229 -11.85 12.36 -3.87
C ARG A 229 -12.91 12.91 -4.83
N ILE A 230 -14.04 12.22 -4.96
CA ILE A 230 -15.09 12.60 -5.94
C ILE A 230 -15.77 13.92 -5.56
N ASN A 231 -16.01 14.14 -4.28
CA ASN A 231 -16.57 15.39 -3.75
C ASN A 231 -15.81 15.77 -2.48
N PRO A 232 -15.29 17.00 -2.33
CA PRO A 232 -14.56 17.42 -1.13
C PRO A 232 -15.31 17.19 0.20
N ARG A 233 -16.65 17.21 0.18
CA ARG A 233 -17.51 16.94 1.35
C ARG A 233 -17.74 15.45 1.61
N ASP A 234 -17.49 14.61 0.61
CA ASP A 234 -17.66 13.17 0.69
C ASP A 234 -16.33 12.49 1.04
N LYS A 235 -16.22 12.08 2.31
CA LYS A 235 -15.00 11.47 2.85
C LYS A 235 -14.84 10.00 2.46
N LEU A 236 -15.84 9.39 1.81
CA LEU A 236 -15.95 7.95 1.62
C LEU A 236 -15.97 7.52 0.15
N ASN A 237 -16.07 8.44 -0.80
CA ASN A 237 -16.11 8.12 -2.22
C ASN A 237 -14.90 8.68 -2.95
N TYR A 238 -14.13 7.77 -3.55
CA TYR A 238 -12.92 8.08 -4.30
C TYR A 238 -12.97 7.44 -5.68
N ARG A 239 -12.10 7.94 -6.55
CA ARG A 239 -11.84 7.41 -7.88
C ARG A 239 -10.38 7.05 -8.00
N TYR A 240 -10.08 5.92 -8.62
CA TYR A 240 -8.73 5.61 -9.08
C TYR A 240 -8.74 5.23 -10.55
N GLY A 241 -7.65 5.54 -11.24
CA GLY A 241 -7.45 5.16 -12.63
C GLY A 241 -6.38 4.09 -12.79
N VAL A 242 -6.48 3.33 -13.88
CA VAL A 242 -5.46 2.41 -14.36
C VAL A 242 -5.26 2.63 -15.86
N SER A 243 -4.04 2.38 -16.37
CA SER A 243 -3.74 2.50 -17.79
C SER A 243 -3.12 1.23 -18.36
N SER A 244 -3.46 0.93 -19.62
CA SER A 244 -2.82 -0.14 -20.40
C SER A 244 -1.60 0.33 -21.20
N ALA A 245 -1.32 1.64 -21.21
CA ALA A 245 -0.06 2.15 -21.76
C ALA A 245 1.09 1.78 -20.81
N MET A 246 2.25 1.46 -21.39
CA MET A 246 3.50 1.34 -20.62
C MET A 246 3.96 2.74 -20.25
N LEU A 247 3.96 3.04 -18.96
CA LEU A 247 4.15 4.39 -18.44
C LEU A 247 5.25 4.40 -17.38
N PRO A 248 6.15 5.39 -17.42
CA PRO A 248 7.01 5.73 -16.28
C PRO A 248 6.21 5.94 -14.99
N THR A 249 6.81 5.64 -13.83
CA THR A 249 6.17 5.73 -12.50
C THR A 249 5.42 7.05 -12.27
N VAL A 250 6.00 8.18 -12.70
CA VAL A 250 5.38 9.50 -12.55
C VAL A 250 4.00 9.63 -13.23
N PHE A 251 3.81 8.99 -14.38
CA PHE A 251 2.52 9.03 -15.08
C PHE A 251 1.53 8.03 -14.51
N VAL A 252 2.00 6.89 -13.98
CA VAL A 252 1.14 5.94 -13.26
C VAL A 252 0.58 6.58 -11.99
N ARG A 253 1.37 7.39 -11.27
CA ARG A 253 0.88 8.21 -10.13
C ARG A 253 -0.27 9.12 -10.52
N ALA A 254 -0.14 9.83 -11.63
CA ALA A 254 -1.17 10.75 -12.12
C ALA A 254 -2.44 10.01 -12.57
N VAL A 255 -2.28 8.91 -13.30
CA VAL A 255 -3.39 8.04 -13.70
C VAL A 255 -4.12 7.49 -12.48
N LEU A 256 -3.41 7.06 -11.43
CA LEU A 256 -4.03 6.62 -10.18
C LEU A 256 -4.88 7.72 -9.57
N GLY A 257 -4.41 8.97 -9.61
CA GLY A 257 -5.15 10.15 -9.18
C GLY A 257 -6.35 10.52 -10.06
N GLY A 258 -6.64 9.76 -11.12
CA GLY A 258 -7.77 10.02 -12.01
C GLY A 258 -7.50 11.11 -13.06
N GLU A 259 -6.25 11.53 -13.24
CA GLU A 259 -5.90 12.49 -14.28
C GLU A 259 -5.96 11.85 -15.67
N SER A 260 -6.53 12.57 -16.63
CA SER A 260 -6.57 12.16 -18.03
C SER A 260 -5.41 12.78 -18.80
N LEU A 261 -4.39 11.98 -19.08
CA LEU A 261 -3.16 12.42 -19.74
C LEU A 261 -3.09 12.01 -21.23
N GLY A 262 -4.23 11.63 -21.83
CA GLY A 262 -4.29 11.17 -23.22
C GLY A 262 -3.89 9.72 -23.45
N PHE A 263 -3.61 8.96 -22.39
CA PHE A 263 -3.40 7.52 -22.45
C PHE A 263 -4.72 6.75 -22.32
N PRO A 264 -4.82 5.49 -22.82
CA PRO A 264 -5.96 4.64 -22.54
C PRO A 264 -6.08 4.38 -21.03
N THR A 265 -7.16 4.87 -20.41
CA THR A 265 -7.41 4.70 -18.98
C THR A 265 -8.78 4.08 -18.73
N ARG A 266 -8.87 3.28 -17.67
CA ARG A 266 -10.15 2.88 -17.04
C ARG A 266 -10.22 3.52 -15.67
N SER A 267 -11.40 3.94 -15.28
CA SER A 267 -11.66 4.59 -14.00
C SER A 267 -12.56 3.72 -13.15
N PHE A 268 -12.30 3.71 -11.86
CA PHE A 268 -13.03 2.92 -10.90
C PHE A 268 -13.44 3.80 -9.73
N ARG A 269 -14.69 3.67 -9.31
CA ARG A 269 -15.19 4.28 -8.09
C ARG A 269 -14.96 3.33 -6.93
N MET A 270 -14.20 3.78 -5.95
CA MET A 270 -13.96 3.11 -4.67
C MET A 270 -14.85 3.71 -3.58
N ARG A 271 -15.56 2.86 -2.84
CA ARG A 271 -16.31 3.23 -1.65
C ARG A 271 -15.57 2.78 -0.40
N LEU A 272 -15.52 3.66 0.58
CA LEU A 272 -14.91 3.42 1.88
C LEU A 272 -15.98 3.36 2.98
N GLY A 273 -15.69 2.62 4.04
CA GLY A 273 -16.50 2.52 5.24
C GLY A 273 -15.73 2.89 6.50
N TRP A 274 -16.45 3.06 7.60
CA TRP A 274 -15.88 3.20 8.94
C TRP A 274 -15.95 1.84 9.63
N PRO A 275 -14.85 1.11 9.84
CA PRO A 275 -14.86 -0.23 10.45
C PRO A 275 -15.10 -0.20 11.98
N GLY A 276 -15.45 0.96 12.52
CA GLY A 276 -15.61 1.27 13.93
C GLY A 276 -16.24 2.63 14.06
N GLN A 277 -15.58 3.57 14.72
CA GLN A 277 -16.08 4.94 14.86
C GLN A 277 -15.82 5.79 13.61
N GLU A 278 -16.81 6.59 13.24
CA GLU A 278 -16.68 7.61 12.18
C GLU A 278 -15.48 8.54 12.44
N GLY A 279 -14.71 8.80 11.39
CA GLY A 279 -13.56 9.71 11.41
C GLY A 279 -12.25 9.10 11.91
N GLN A 280 -12.24 7.88 12.46
CA GLN A 280 -11.03 7.26 13.00
C GLN A 280 -10.11 6.66 11.92
N ALA A 281 -10.65 5.74 11.13
CA ALA A 281 -9.97 4.96 10.10
C ALA A 281 -10.95 4.56 9.01
N ARG A 282 -10.48 4.26 7.81
CA ARG A 282 -11.32 3.85 6.68
C ARG A 282 -10.92 2.47 6.18
N CYS A 283 -11.87 1.71 5.72
CA CYS A 283 -11.61 0.46 5.01
C CYS A 283 -12.30 0.51 3.64
N ILE A 284 -11.81 -0.30 2.70
CA ILE A 284 -12.46 -0.44 1.40
C ILE A 284 -13.71 -1.31 1.55
N LEU A 285 -14.85 -0.80 1.08
CA LEU A 285 -16.11 -1.55 0.97
C LEU A 285 -16.20 -2.30 -0.34
N ASP A 286 -15.91 -1.58 -1.43
CA ASP A 286 -15.97 -2.08 -2.79
C ASP A 286 -15.39 -1.08 -3.78
N ALA A 287 -15.13 -1.59 -4.98
CA ALA A 287 -14.91 -0.77 -6.15
C ALA A 287 -15.73 -1.27 -7.35
N GLN A 288 -16.11 -0.32 -8.21
CA GLN A 288 -16.87 -0.57 -9.42
C GLN A 288 -16.25 0.22 -10.56
N GLU A 289 -16.15 -0.38 -11.74
CA GLU A 289 -15.73 0.35 -12.93
C GLU A 289 -16.77 1.42 -13.29
N GLU A 290 -16.29 2.64 -13.56
CA GLU A 290 -17.13 3.70 -14.09
C GLU A 290 -17.20 3.59 -15.62
N PRO A 291 -18.37 3.85 -16.23
CA PRO A 291 -18.50 3.90 -17.68
C PRO A 291 -17.51 4.92 -18.28
N ARG A 292 -16.95 4.60 -19.46
CA ARG A 292 -16.17 5.59 -20.22
C ARG A 292 -17.10 6.76 -20.55
N THR A 293 -16.73 7.95 -20.07
CA THR A 293 -17.39 9.21 -20.42
C THR A 293 -16.83 9.77 -21.71
#